data_AF-A0A7V9BL47-F1
#
_entry.id   AF-A0A7V9BL47-F1
#
_cell.length_a   1.000
_cell.length_b   1.000
_cell.length_c   1.000
_cell.angle_alpha   90.00
_cell.angle_beta   90.00
_cell.angle_gamma   90.00
#
_symmetry.space_group_name_H-M   'P 1'
#
loop_
_entity.id
_entity.type
_entity.pdbx_description
1 polymer ?
#
loop_
_entity_poly.entity_id
_entity_poly.type
_entity_poly.pdbx_seq_one_letter_code
_entity_poly.pdbx_strand_id
1 'polypeptide(L)'
;MTSKSSLVEAALGHQQRTLALLLIGLPLACWVWVIAMARDMYGSMTGSAAWMMAATWDEPYMLALWAMWAAMMAGMMLPSAAPIILLYARAARQRSEPSHATGRIYGIVGGYVLVWALFSVGATALQRVLATSRLLTPMMEPATGVAAAVLLSIAGLYQLTPIKQACLKSCRTPIAFLASRWRNGVTGAVWMGAEHGAYCLGCCWALMLLLFAGGVMNLFVVIALTVWVAIEKLAPFGEQSPRVSGALLLVAAGWMFFR
;
A
#
# COMPACT_ATOMS: atom_id res chain seq x y z
N MET A 1 6.73 34.70 30.80
CA MET A 1 6.10 33.38 30.54
C MET A 1 5.45 33.27 29.15
N THR A 2 5.33 34.35 28.38
CA THR A 2 4.64 34.43 27.07
C THR A 2 5.43 33.94 25.84
N SER A 3 6.76 33.90 25.91
CA SER A 3 7.60 33.44 24.76
C SER A 3 7.65 31.91 24.62
N LYS A 4 7.50 31.15 25.72
CA LYS A 4 7.48 29.68 25.67
C LYS A 4 6.15 29.14 25.12
N SER A 5 5.02 29.81 25.38
CA SER A 5 3.71 29.39 24.86
C SER A 5 3.62 29.54 23.34
N SER A 6 4.13 30.63 22.77
CA SER A 6 4.09 30.85 21.31
C SER A 6 4.97 29.86 20.53
N LEU A 7 6.13 29.48 21.08
CA LEU A 7 7.00 28.48 20.47
C LEU A 7 6.38 27.08 20.47
N VAL A 8 5.68 26.72 21.55
CA VAL A 8 4.98 25.44 21.67
C VAL A 8 3.79 25.38 20.69
N GLU A 9 3.00 26.45 20.58
CA GLU A 9 1.90 26.53 19.61
C GLU A 9 2.39 26.46 18.15
N ALA A 10 3.47 27.16 17.82
CA ALA A 10 4.08 27.10 16.50
C ALA A 10 4.60 25.68 16.17
N ALA A 11 5.23 25.01 17.14
CA ALA A 11 5.70 23.63 16.98
C ALA A 11 4.54 22.63 16.82
N LEU A 12 3.45 22.82 17.55
CA LEU A 12 2.23 22.00 17.44
C LEU A 12 1.58 22.15 16.05
N GLY A 13 1.47 23.38 15.55
CA GLY A 13 0.94 23.65 14.20
C GLY A 13 1.81 23.04 13.10
N HIS A 14 3.14 23.11 13.24
CA HIS A 14 4.06 22.51 12.27
C HIS A 14 3.93 20.97 12.21
N GLN A 15 3.76 20.30 13.35
CA GLN A 15 3.58 18.85 13.40
C GLN A 15 2.23 18.40 12.84
N GLN A 16 1.15 19.13 13.12
CA GLN A 16 -0.16 18.85 12.51
C GLN A 16 -0.10 19.00 11.00
N ARG A 17 0.55 20.05 10.49
CA ARG A 17 0.81 20.22 9.05
C ARG A 17 1.62 19.06 8.49
N THR A 18 2.67 18.62 9.18
CA THR A 18 3.48 17.47 8.75
C THR A 18 2.63 16.20 8.64
N LEU A 19 1.80 15.90 9.65
CA LEU A 19 0.90 14.74 9.62
C LEU A 19 -0.13 14.85 8.49
N ALA A 20 -0.73 16.02 8.28
CA ALA A 20 -1.68 16.24 7.19
C ALA A 20 -1.00 16.07 5.82
N LEU A 21 0.19 16.62 5.63
CA LEU A 21 0.97 16.48 4.40
C LEU A 21 1.31 15.00 4.12
N LEU A 22 1.72 14.24 5.13
CA LEU A 22 2.11 12.83 4.95
C LEU A 22 0.91 11.88 4.81
N LEU A 23 -0.17 12.09 5.58
CA LEU A 23 -1.32 11.17 5.61
C LEU A 23 -2.40 11.51 4.59
N ILE A 24 -2.42 12.74 4.07
CA ILE A 24 -3.43 13.21 3.11
C ILE A 24 -2.74 13.73 1.84
N GLY A 25 -1.81 14.68 1.98
CA GLY A 25 -1.15 15.32 0.82
C GLY A 25 -0.42 14.32 -0.07
N LEU A 26 0.42 13.46 0.50
CA LEU A 26 1.18 12.46 -0.23
C LEU A 26 0.28 11.40 -0.89
N PRO A 27 -0.68 10.75 -0.20
CA PRO A 27 -1.62 9.84 -0.85
C PRO A 27 -2.43 10.49 -1.97
N LEU A 28 -2.90 11.74 -1.78
CA LEU A 28 -3.63 12.46 -2.82
C LEU A 28 -2.75 12.73 -4.05
N ALA A 29 -1.49 13.15 -3.84
CA ALA A 29 -0.56 13.35 -4.95
C ALA A 29 -0.31 12.04 -5.73
N CYS A 30 -0.13 10.92 -5.02
CA CYS A 30 -0.03 9.60 -5.64
C CYS A 30 -1.29 9.23 -6.44
N TRP A 31 -2.48 9.43 -5.87
CA TRP A 31 -3.74 9.14 -6.55
C TRP A 31 -3.96 10.03 -7.79
N VAL A 32 -3.66 11.33 -7.71
CA VAL A 32 -3.73 12.24 -8.85
C VAL A 32 -2.84 11.74 -9.98
N TRP A 33 -1.62 11.33 -9.67
CA TRP A 33 -0.70 10.79 -10.68
C TRP A 33 -1.20 9.47 -11.27
N VAL A 34 -1.65 8.52 -10.44
CA VAL A 34 -2.20 7.22 -10.89
C VAL A 34 -3.45 7.41 -11.75
N ILE A 35 -4.36 8.31 -11.39
CA ILE A 35 -5.56 8.62 -12.16
C ILE A 35 -5.20 9.26 -13.50
N ALA A 36 -4.25 10.19 -13.52
CA ALA A 36 -3.77 10.80 -14.76
C ALA A 36 -3.17 9.74 -15.71
N MET A 37 -2.34 8.84 -15.17
CA MET A 37 -1.77 7.73 -15.93
C MET A 37 -2.83 6.76 -16.45
N ALA A 38 -3.80 6.37 -15.61
CA ALA A 38 -4.87 5.46 -16.03
C ALA A 38 -5.72 6.06 -17.16
N ARG A 39 -6.07 7.35 -17.05
CA ARG A 39 -6.84 8.05 -18.09
C ARG A 39 -6.08 8.16 -19.40
N ASP A 40 -4.77 8.42 -19.34
CA ASP A 40 -3.93 8.46 -20.54
C ASP A 40 -3.74 7.07 -21.17
N MET A 41 -3.61 6.02 -20.35
CA MET A 41 -3.47 4.62 -20.80
C MET A 41 -4.69 4.14 -21.60
N TYR A 42 -5.91 4.48 -21.15
CA TYR A 42 -7.15 4.19 -21.88
C TYR A 42 -7.54 5.29 -22.89
N GLY A 43 -6.68 6.30 -23.08
CA GLY A 43 -6.87 7.45 -23.94
C GLY A 43 -5.94 7.44 -25.15
N SER A 44 -5.31 8.57 -25.44
CA SER A 44 -4.40 8.72 -26.59
C SER A 44 -2.99 8.14 -26.35
N MET A 45 -2.64 7.77 -25.11
CA MET A 45 -1.31 7.27 -24.72
C MET A 45 -0.16 8.17 -25.16
N THR A 46 -0.35 9.49 -25.12
CA THR A 46 0.65 10.50 -25.52
C THR A 46 1.20 11.29 -24.34
N GLY A 47 0.65 11.09 -23.15
CA GLY A 47 1.03 11.80 -21.93
C GLY A 47 1.79 10.92 -20.93
N SER A 48 1.33 10.92 -19.68
CA SER A 48 2.00 10.27 -18.54
C SER A 48 2.14 8.76 -18.63
N ALA A 49 1.41 8.08 -19.51
CA ALA A 49 1.48 6.65 -19.76
C ALA A 49 2.16 6.31 -21.10
N ALA A 50 2.62 7.30 -21.88
CA ALA A 50 3.24 7.09 -23.19
C ALA A 50 4.46 6.15 -23.15
N TRP A 51 5.21 6.17 -22.05
CA TRP A 51 6.35 5.27 -21.83
C TRP A 51 5.95 3.78 -21.86
N MET A 52 4.68 3.43 -21.59
CA MET A 52 4.19 2.05 -21.67
C MET A 52 4.14 1.51 -23.10
N MET A 53 4.15 2.38 -24.11
CA MET A 53 4.18 2.00 -25.53
C MET A 53 5.59 1.67 -26.04
N ALA A 54 6.63 2.01 -25.27
CA ALA A 54 7.98 1.60 -25.61
C ALA A 54 8.06 0.07 -25.48
N ALA A 55 8.32 -0.63 -26.59
CA ALA A 55 8.47 -2.08 -26.63
C ALA A 55 9.84 -2.56 -26.10
N THR A 56 10.58 -1.71 -25.38
CA THR A 56 11.93 -2.01 -24.89
C THR A 56 11.93 -2.07 -23.36
N TRP A 57 12.41 -3.19 -22.83
CA TRP A 57 12.57 -3.44 -21.38
C TRP A 57 13.85 -2.80 -20.83
N ASP A 58 14.11 -1.56 -21.23
CA ASP A 58 15.31 -0.81 -20.87
C ASP A 58 15.21 -0.27 -19.43
N GLU A 59 16.33 0.22 -18.91
CA GLU A 59 16.42 0.75 -17.55
C GLU A 59 15.40 1.86 -17.24
N PRO A 60 15.14 2.86 -18.13
CA PRO A 60 14.15 3.89 -17.88
C PRO A 60 12.72 3.34 -17.79
N TYR A 61 12.39 2.34 -18.60
CA TYR A 61 11.09 1.68 -18.58
C TYR A 61 10.87 0.96 -17.24
N MET A 62 11.88 0.22 -16.78
CA MET A 62 11.82 -0.50 -15.50
C MET A 62 11.69 0.47 -14.32
N LEU A 63 12.38 1.61 -14.36
CA LEU A 63 12.29 2.64 -13.33
C LEU A 63 10.91 3.30 -13.31
N ALA A 64 10.35 3.65 -14.47
CA ALA A 64 9.01 4.20 -14.58
C ALA A 64 7.94 3.21 -14.08
N LEU A 65 8.09 1.93 -14.44
CA LEU A 65 7.20 0.87 -13.99
C LEU A 65 7.27 0.65 -12.47
N TRP A 66 8.47 0.66 -11.90
CA TRP A 66 8.65 0.62 -10.44
C TRP A 66 8.03 1.83 -9.76
N ALA A 67 8.26 3.04 -10.29
CA ALA A 67 7.72 4.27 -9.72
C ALA A 67 6.19 4.30 -9.73
N MET A 68 5.57 3.77 -10.80
CA MET A 68 4.12 3.58 -10.89
C MET A 68 3.61 2.65 -9.77
N TRP A 69 4.21 1.47 -9.60
CA TRP A 69 3.83 0.54 -8.53
C TRP A 69 4.04 1.15 -7.15
N ALA A 70 5.17 1.81 -6.92
CA ALA A 70 5.49 2.44 -5.65
C ALA A 70 4.49 3.54 -5.30
N ALA A 71 4.12 4.40 -6.25
CA ALA A 71 3.13 5.45 -6.03
C ALA A 71 1.73 4.88 -5.82
N MET A 72 1.33 3.87 -6.60
CA MET A 72 0.05 3.19 -6.40
C MET A 72 -0.04 2.57 -5.01
N MET A 73 0.98 1.82 -4.59
CA MET A 73 1.04 1.21 -3.25
C MET A 73 1.02 2.27 -2.14
N ALA A 74 1.81 3.34 -2.28
CA ALA A 74 1.82 4.43 -1.31
C ALA A 74 0.44 5.12 -1.21
N GLY A 75 -0.20 5.42 -2.34
CA GLY A 75 -1.51 6.06 -2.40
C GLY A 75 -2.63 5.23 -1.76
N MET A 76 -2.62 3.91 -1.99
CA MET A 76 -3.63 3.01 -1.43
C MET A 76 -3.35 2.67 0.03
N MET A 77 -2.10 2.40 0.40
CA MET A 77 -1.77 1.73 1.66
C MET A 77 -1.36 2.69 2.78
N LEU A 78 -0.80 3.85 2.48
CA LEU A 78 -0.39 4.82 3.52
C LEU A 78 -1.58 5.31 4.37
N PRO A 79 -2.78 5.58 3.82
CA PRO A 79 -3.95 5.94 4.63
C PRO A 79 -4.31 4.87 5.68
N SER A 80 -4.10 3.59 5.36
CA SER A 80 -4.39 2.49 6.30
C SER A 80 -3.46 2.47 7.53
N ALA A 81 -2.29 3.10 7.44
CA ALA A 81 -1.36 3.28 8.56
C ALA A 81 -1.64 4.55 9.38
N ALA A 82 -2.64 5.37 9.02
CA ALA A 82 -2.96 6.59 9.75
C ALA A 82 -3.20 6.38 11.25
N PRO A 83 -3.96 5.36 11.72
CA PRO A 83 -4.20 5.17 13.15
C PRO A 83 -2.90 4.98 13.96
N ILE A 84 -1.97 4.17 13.44
CA ILE A 84 -0.69 3.92 14.11
C ILE A 84 0.23 5.14 14.05
N ILE A 85 0.29 5.84 12.92
CA ILE A 85 1.14 7.03 12.75
C ILE A 85 0.65 8.17 13.66
N LEU A 86 -0.66 8.39 13.75
CA LEU A 86 -1.25 9.40 14.65
C LEU A 86 -1.02 9.06 16.12
N LEU A 87 -1.19 7.80 16.50
CA LEU A 87 -0.93 7.33 17.87
C LEU A 87 0.55 7.46 18.23
N TYR A 88 1.44 7.07 17.32
CA TYR A 88 2.88 7.21 17.47
C TYR A 88 3.28 8.68 17.61
N ALA A 89 2.77 9.56 16.76
CA ALA A 89 3.03 10.98 16.86
C ALA A 89 2.58 11.54 18.21
N ARG A 90 1.41 11.12 18.73
CA ARG A 90 0.92 11.52 20.06
C ARG A 90 1.84 11.04 21.19
N ALA A 91 2.27 9.79 21.15
CA ALA A 91 3.19 9.23 22.15
C ALA A 91 4.59 9.85 22.07
N ALA A 92 5.10 10.08 20.86
CA ALA A 92 6.41 10.69 20.64
C ALA A 92 6.47 12.14 21.16
N ARG A 93 5.37 12.90 21.01
CA ARG A 93 5.24 14.26 21.58
C ARG A 93 5.33 14.28 23.10
N GLN A 94 4.72 13.31 23.77
CA GLN A 94 4.74 13.25 25.24
C GLN A 94 6.12 12.90 25.80
N ARG A 95 6.95 12.22 25.01
CA ARG A 95 8.24 11.67 25.46
C ARG A 95 9.46 12.47 24.98
N SER A 96 9.30 13.54 24.21
CA SER A 96 10.44 14.21 23.56
C SER A 96 10.23 15.70 23.28
N GLU A 97 11.35 16.42 23.23
CA GLU A 97 11.45 17.79 22.72
C GLU A 97 10.73 17.93 21.35
N PRO A 98 9.95 18.99 21.12
CA PRO A 98 9.14 19.16 19.91
C PRO A 98 9.92 19.07 18.59
N SER A 99 11.18 19.52 18.59
CA SER A 99 12.09 19.50 17.43
C SER A 99 12.45 18.08 16.98
N HIS A 100 12.52 17.12 17.91
CA HIS A 100 12.90 15.73 17.60
C HIS A 100 11.70 14.86 17.20
N ALA A 101 10.47 15.30 17.49
CA ALA A 101 9.27 14.55 17.17
C ALA A 101 8.95 14.55 15.67
N THR A 102 9.22 15.64 14.94
CA THR A 102 9.03 15.71 13.48
C THR A 102 9.90 14.68 12.75
N GLY A 103 11.20 14.59 13.07
CA GLY A 103 12.10 13.61 12.46
C GLY A 103 11.65 12.16 12.70
N ARG A 104 11.05 11.88 13.86
CA ARG A 104 10.48 10.55 14.16
C ARG A 104 9.21 10.24 13.37
N ILE A 105 8.37 11.25 13.11
CA ILE A 105 7.19 11.09 12.25
C ILE A 105 7.63 10.77 10.81
N TYR A 106 8.62 11.49 10.28
CA TYR A 106 9.20 11.14 8.99
C TYR A 106 9.83 9.74 9.01
N GLY A 107 10.51 9.37 10.09
CA GLY A 107 11.09 8.05 10.25
C GLY A 107 10.05 6.93 10.15
N ILE A 108 8.97 6.98 10.93
CA ILE A 108 7.93 5.93 10.91
C ILE A 108 7.21 5.84 9.56
N VAL A 109 6.90 6.99 8.94
CA VAL A 109 6.27 7.02 7.60
C VAL A 109 7.25 6.50 6.54
N GLY A 110 8.51 6.93 6.61
CA GLY A 110 9.56 6.51 5.67
C GLY A 110 9.83 5.01 5.72
N GLY A 111 9.91 4.42 6.91
CA GLY A 111 10.06 2.97 7.07
C GLY A 111 8.88 2.20 6.49
N TYR A 112 7.65 2.69 6.67
CA TYR A 112 6.45 2.08 6.11
C TYR A 112 6.44 2.15 4.57
N VAL A 113 6.70 3.33 4.01
CA VAL A 113 6.76 3.54 2.55
C VAL A 113 7.90 2.74 1.92
N LEU A 114 9.05 2.61 2.61
CA LEU A 114 10.18 1.81 2.14
C LEU A 114 9.78 0.35 1.91
N VAL A 115 9.00 -0.27 2.81
CA VAL A 115 8.54 -1.66 2.62
C VAL A 115 7.67 -1.79 1.37
N TRP A 116 6.78 -0.82 1.13
CA TRP A 116 5.96 -0.81 -0.09
C TRP A 116 6.77 -0.54 -1.36
N ALA A 117 7.78 0.31 -1.29
CA ALA A 117 8.71 0.56 -2.39
C ALA A 117 9.53 -0.70 -2.72
N LEU A 118 9.97 -1.45 -1.71
CA LEU A 118 10.65 -2.75 -1.89
C LEU A 118 9.71 -3.81 -2.48
N PHE A 119 8.47 -3.91 -1.98
CA PHE A 119 7.47 -4.79 -2.58
C PHE A 119 7.21 -4.46 -4.05
N SER A 120 7.21 -3.17 -4.40
CA SER A 120 7.00 -2.70 -5.77
C SER A 120 8.08 -3.17 -6.72
N VAL A 121 9.32 -3.41 -6.26
CA VAL A 121 10.36 -4.06 -7.09
C VAL A 121 9.93 -5.47 -7.49
N GLY A 122 9.37 -6.23 -6.55
CA GLY A 122 8.82 -7.57 -6.81
C GLY A 122 7.62 -7.53 -7.75
N ALA A 123 6.72 -6.57 -7.58
CA ALA A 123 5.58 -6.37 -8.47
C ALA A 123 6.01 -6.02 -9.90
N THR A 124 7.00 -5.13 -10.06
CA THR A 124 7.60 -4.79 -11.35
C THR A 124 8.26 -5.99 -12.02
N ALA A 125 9.04 -6.78 -11.26
CA ALA A 125 9.66 -7.99 -11.77
C ALA A 125 8.62 -9.03 -12.20
N LEU A 126 7.59 -9.26 -11.39
CA LEU A 126 6.48 -10.14 -11.71
C LEU A 126 5.74 -9.67 -12.96
N GLN A 127 5.46 -8.38 -13.07
CA GLN A 127 4.82 -7.81 -14.25
C GLN A 127 5.64 -8.03 -15.52
N ARG A 128 6.97 -7.85 -15.44
CA ARG A 128 7.88 -8.13 -16.56
C ARG A 128 7.83 -9.60 -16.98
N VAL A 129 7.85 -10.52 -16.02
CA VAL A 129 7.76 -11.96 -16.30
C VAL A 129 6.42 -12.29 -16.97
N LEU A 130 5.30 -11.82 -16.42
CA LEU A 130 3.97 -12.09 -16.96
C LEU A 130 3.75 -11.49 -18.37
N ALA A 131 4.31 -10.30 -18.63
CA ALA A 131 4.24 -9.66 -19.94
C ALA A 131 5.12 -10.39 -20.97
N THR A 132 6.34 -10.80 -20.61
CA THR A 132 7.23 -11.54 -21.51
C THR A 132 6.76 -12.97 -21.78
N SER A 133 6.05 -13.60 -20.84
CA SER A 133 5.44 -14.92 -21.02
C SER A 133 4.10 -14.88 -21.79
N ARG A 134 3.67 -13.70 -22.27
CA ARG A 134 2.37 -13.48 -22.95
C ARG A 134 1.15 -13.91 -22.11
N LEU A 135 1.29 -13.95 -20.79
CA LEU A 135 0.18 -14.19 -19.86
C LEU A 135 -0.62 -12.92 -19.61
N LEU A 136 -0.05 -11.76 -19.90
CA LEU A 136 -0.73 -10.47 -19.94
C LEU A 136 -0.80 -9.93 -21.36
N THR A 137 -1.91 -9.27 -21.68
CA THR A 137 -2.08 -8.48 -22.90
C THR A 137 -1.20 -7.21 -22.86
N PRO A 138 -0.99 -6.52 -24.00
CA PRO A 138 -0.32 -5.21 -23.99
C PRO A 138 -0.99 -4.17 -23.08
N MET A 139 -2.28 -4.33 -22.78
CA MET A 139 -3.04 -3.51 -21.83
C MET A 139 -2.94 -4.00 -20.38
N MET A 140 -2.04 -4.96 -20.10
CA MET A 140 -1.78 -5.53 -18.77
C MET A 140 -2.99 -6.24 -18.14
N GLU A 141 -3.81 -6.87 -18.97
CA GLU A 141 -4.95 -7.71 -18.57
C GLU A 141 -4.60 -9.19 -18.77
N PRO A 142 -5.20 -10.14 -18.03
CA PRO A 142 -4.96 -11.57 -18.23
C PRO A 142 -5.29 -12.00 -19.66
N ALA A 143 -4.35 -12.67 -20.33
CA ALA A 143 -4.56 -13.20 -21.67
C ALA A 143 -5.57 -14.36 -21.70
N THR A 144 -5.79 -15.04 -20.57
CA THR A 144 -6.70 -16.20 -20.47
C THR A 144 -7.45 -16.21 -19.13
N GLY A 145 -8.65 -16.82 -19.11
CA GLY A 145 -9.42 -17.07 -17.89
C GLY A 145 -8.65 -17.93 -16.88
N VAL A 146 -7.83 -18.87 -17.35
CA VAL A 146 -6.97 -19.71 -16.50
C VAL A 146 -5.93 -18.88 -15.73
N ALA A 147 -5.28 -17.91 -16.37
CA ALA A 147 -4.31 -17.04 -15.70
C ALA A 147 -4.98 -16.23 -14.57
N ALA A 148 -6.17 -15.69 -14.83
CA ALA A 148 -6.96 -14.98 -13.82
C ALA A 148 -7.42 -15.92 -12.69
N ALA A 149 -7.86 -17.14 -13.02
CA ALA A 149 -8.25 -18.16 -12.04
C ALA A 149 -7.08 -18.53 -11.10
N VAL A 150 -5.86 -18.72 -11.63
CA VAL A 150 -4.67 -19.00 -10.82
C VAL A 150 -4.37 -17.87 -9.84
N LEU A 151 -4.40 -16.61 -10.30
CA LEU A 151 -4.17 -15.44 -9.44
C LEU A 151 -5.23 -15.34 -8.33
N LEU A 152 -6.51 -15.54 -8.68
CA LEU A 152 -7.62 -15.58 -7.73
C LEU A 152 -7.46 -16.73 -6.72
N SER A 153 -7.05 -17.91 -7.17
CA SER A 153 -6.80 -19.06 -6.29
C SER A 153 -5.68 -18.79 -5.30
N ILE A 154 -4.56 -18.20 -5.73
CA ILE A 154 -3.45 -17.84 -4.82
C ILE A 154 -3.94 -16.83 -3.77
N ALA A 155 -4.65 -15.78 -4.20
CA ALA A 155 -5.20 -14.78 -3.30
C ALA A 155 -6.22 -15.39 -2.30
N GLY A 156 -7.12 -16.24 -2.79
CA GLY A 156 -8.14 -16.92 -2.00
C GLY A 156 -7.57 -17.93 -1.00
N LEU A 157 -6.58 -18.73 -1.39
CA LEU A 157 -5.88 -19.64 -0.47
C LEU A 157 -5.10 -18.86 0.59
N TYR A 158 -4.40 -17.80 0.18
CA TYR A 158 -3.66 -16.96 1.11
C TYR A 158 -4.57 -16.30 2.16
N GLN A 159 -5.76 -15.87 1.74
CA GLN A 159 -6.78 -15.31 2.61
C GLN A 159 -7.12 -16.23 3.80
N LEU A 160 -7.11 -17.55 3.58
CA LEU A 160 -7.45 -18.56 4.58
C LEU A 160 -6.28 -18.93 5.50
N THR A 161 -5.06 -18.44 5.23
CA THR A 161 -3.87 -18.83 5.99
C THR A 161 -3.82 -18.26 7.41
N PRO A 162 -3.20 -18.98 8.37
CA PRO A 162 -2.96 -18.44 9.71
C PRO A 162 -1.99 -17.25 9.68
N ILE A 163 -1.08 -17.21 8.71
CA ILE A 163 -0.13 -16.10 8.51
C ILE A 163 -0.88 -14.79 8.28
N LYS A 164 -1.85 -14.78 7.35
CA LYS A 164 -2.68 -13.60 7.11
C LYS A 164 -3.40 -13.16 8.39
N GLN A 165 -4.01 -14.09 9.11
CA GLN A 165 -4.78 -13.79 10.33
C GLN A 165 -3.88 -13.16 11.41
N ALA A 166 -2.67 -13.69 11.60
CA ALA A 166 -1.69 -13.12 12.53
C ALA A 166 -1.26 -11.69 12.12
N CYS A 167 -0.94 -11.48 10.84
CA CYS A 167 -0.58 -10.17 10.30
C CYS A 167 -1.72 -9.15 10.46
N LEU A 168 -2.95 -9.55 10.15
CA LEU A 168 -4.13 -8.68 10.23
C LEU A 168 -4.45 -8.29 11.68
N LYS A 169 -4.32 -9.23 12.62
CA LYS A 169 -4.49 -8.95 14.06
C LYS A 169 -3.49 -7.89 14.53
N SER A 170 -2.23 -7.97 14.09
CA SER A 170 -1.23 -6.96 14.42
C SER A 170 -1.55 -5.60 13.78
N CYS A 171 -2.04 -5.58 12.53
CA CYS A 171 -2.45 -4.34 11.86
C CYS A 171 -3.62 -3.64 12.55
N ARG A 172 -4.56 -4.41 13.11
CA ARG A 172 -5.77 -3.89 13.81
C ARG A 172 -5.52 -3.43 15.24
N THR A 173 -4.37 -3.73 15.84
CA THR A 173 -4.09 -3.48 17.27
C THR A 173 -2.92 -2.50 17.47
N PRO A 174 -3.04 -1.25 16.98
CA PRO A 174 -1.92 -0.29 16.97
C PRO A 174 -1.40 0.04 18.38
N ILE A 175 -2.26 0.06 19.40
CA ILE A 175 -1.85 0.34 20.79
C ILE A 175 -0.95 -0.79 21.33
N ALA A 176 -1.36 -2.05 21.14
CA ALA A 176 -0.57 -3.20 21.57
C ALA A 176 0.77 -3.29 20.83
N PHE A 177 0.77 -2.97 19.53
CA PHE A 177 2.00 -2.87 18.74
C PHE A 177 2.96 -1.83 19.33
N LEU A 178 2.49 -0.60 19.57
CA LEU A 178 3.34 0.45 20.13
C LEU A 178 3.84 0.10 21.54
N ALA A 179 2.98 -0.49 22.39
CA ALA A 179 3.35 -0.84 23.75
C ALA A 179 4.46 -1.90 23.80
N SER A 180 4.44 -2.87 22.87
CA SER A 180 5.38 -3.99 22.85
C SER A 180 6.65 -3.74 22.01
N ARG A 181 6.58 -2.86 21.00
CA ARG A 181 7.64 -2.66 20.01
C ARG A 181 8.25 -1.26 20.02
N TRP A 182 7.97 -0.44 21.04
CA TRP A 182 8.48 0.94 21.09
C TRP A 182 10.01 0.99 20.98
N ARG A 183 10.51 1.79 20.04
CA ARG A 183 11.94 2.10 19.89
C ARG A 183 12.16 3.61 19.91
N ASN A 184 13.19 4.04 20.64
CA ASN A 184 13.52 5.46 20.75
C ASN A 184 14.32 5.95 19.54
N GLY A 185 14.28 7.27 19.31
CA GLY A 185 15.04 7.94 18.24
C GLY A 185 14.42 7.81 16.84
N VAL A 186 15.02 8.50 15.87
CA VAL A 186 14.57 8.49 14.47
C VAL A 186 14.77 7.13 13.83
N THR A 187 15.93 6.50 14.05
CA THR A 187 16.23 5.14 13.55
C THR A 187 15.26 4.11 14.13
N GLY A 188 14.93 4.23 15.42
CA GLY A 188 13.88 3.41 16.04
C GLY A 188 12.53 3.59 15.38
N ALA A 189 12.17 4.84 15.05
CA ALA A 189 10.93 5.15 14.32
C ALA A 189 10.89 4.51 12.92
N VAL A 190 12.00 4.57 12.17
CA VAL A 190 12.12 3.90 10.86
C VAL A 190 11.91 2.40 11.00
N TRP A 191 12.54 1.77 11.97
CA TRP A 191 12.37 0.33 12.20
C TRP A 191 10.94 -0.05 12.60
N MET A 192 10.29 0.75 13.45
CA MET A 192 8.87 0.52 13.79
C MET A 192 7.97 0.68 12.56
N GLY A 193 8.26 1.68 11.71
CA GLY A 193 7.56 1.89 10.44
C GLY A 193 7.70 0.71 9.49
N ALA A 194 8.93 0.21 9.33
CA ALA A 194 9.22 -0.96 8.50
C ALA A 194 8.60 -2.24 9.07
N GLU A 195 8.67 -2.46 10.38
CA GLU A 195 8.04 -3.61 11.03
C GLU A 195 6.52 -3.59 10.84
N HIS A 196 5.87 -2.44 11.05
CA HIS A 196 4.44 -2.29 10.76
C HIS A 196 4.13 -2.46 9.27
N GLY A 197 4.98 -1.90 8.40
CA GLY A 197 4.90 -2.07 6.95
C GLY A 197 4.95 -3.55 6.55
N ALA A 198 5.80 -4.36 7.18
CA ALA A 198 5.90 -5.80 6.90
C ALA A 198 4.65 -6.57 7.33
N TYR A 199 4.05 -6.27 8.50
CA TYR A 199 2.77 -6.85 8.89
C TYR A 199 1.64 -6.42 7.95
N CYS A 200 1.64 -5.15 7.55
CA CYS A 200 0.68 -4.59 6.61
C CYS A 200 0.78 -5.25 5.25
N LEU A 201 2.00 -5.42 4.73
CA LEU A 201 2.26 -6.15 3.50
C LEU A 201 1.80 -7.60 3.63
N GLY A 202 2.18 -8.28 4.72
CA GLY A 202 1.76 -9.65 5.02
C GLY A 202 0.25 -9.83 5.00
N CYS A 203 -0.55 -8.88 5.48
CA CYS A 203 -2.00 -9.07 5.47
C CYS A 203 -2.67 -8.92 4.08
N CYS A 204 -2.06 -8.17 3.14
CA CYS A 204 -2.74 -7.80 1.89
C CYS A 204 -1.94 -8.00 0.60
N TRP A 205 -0.68 -8.45 0.62
CA TRP A 205 0.12 -8.64 -0.61
C TRP A 205 -0.56 -9.57 -1.61
N ALA A 206 -1.21 -10.64 -1.15
CA ALA A 206 -1.88 -11.58 -2.03
C ALA A 206 -3.13 -10.97 -2.69
N LEU A 207 -3.80 -10.02 -2.01
CA LEU A 207 -4.88 -9.25 -2.64
C LEU A 207 -4.36 -8.30 -3.71
N MET A 208 -3.10 -7.83 -3.59
CA MET A 208 -2.49 -7.01 -4.63
C MET A 208 -2.27 -7.79 -5.93
N LEU A 209 -2.19 -9.14 -5.87
CA LEU A 209 -2.14 -9.97 -7.08
C LEU A 209 -3.39 -9.82 -7.94
N LEU A 210 -4.52 -9.44 -7.35
CA LEU A 210 -5.76 -9.24 -8.08
C LEU A 210 -5.71 -8.03 -9.03
N LEU A 211 -4.74 -7.11 -8.85
CA LEU A 211 -4.46 -6.06 -9.82
C LEU A 211 -4.01 -6.65 -11.16
N PHE A 212 -3.26 -7.76 -11.15
CA PHE A 212 -2.90 -8.46 -12.40
C PHE A 212 -4.09 -9.20 -13.01
N ALA A 213 -5.06 -9.64 -12.20
CA ALA A 213 -6.26 -10.33 -12.67
C ALA A 213 -7.32 -9.39 -13.24
N GLY A 214 -7.47 -8.19 -12.68
CA GLY A 214 -8.49 -7.21 -13.08
C GLY A 214 -7.98 -6.08 -13.99
N GLY A 215 -6.67 -6.06 -14.28
CA GLY A 215 -5.99 -4.99 -15.01
C GLY A 215 -5.29 -4.02 -14.07
N VAL A 216 -3.97 -3.87 -14.23
CA VAL A 216 -3.10 -3.13 -13.29
C VAL A 216 -3.53 -1.67 -13.11
N MET A 217 -3.97 -1.04 -14.20
CA MET A 217 -4.39 0.37 -14.23
C MET A 217 -5.91 0.54 -14.27
N ASN A 218 -6.68 -0.53 -14.06
CA ASN A 218 -8.13 -0.44 -13.97
C ASN A 218 -8.52 0.25 -12.65
N LEU A 219 -8.88 1.53 -12.73
CA LEU A 219 -9.21 2.33 -11.54
C LEU A 219 -10.33 1.73 -10.69
N PHE A 220 -11.29 1.03 -11.31
CA PHE A 220 -12.34 0.35 -10.56
C PHE A 220 -11.76 -0.74 -9.66
N VAL A 221 -10.84 -1.56 -10.19
CA VAL A 221 -10.18 -2.64 -9.43
C VAL A 221 -9.28 -2.05 -8.33
N VAL A 222 -8.49 -1.03 -8.66
CA VAL A 222 -7.62 -0.35 -7.67
C VAL A 222 -8.45 0.23 -6.52
N ILE A 223 -9.54 0.95 -6.81
CA ILE A 223 -10.43 1.51 -5.79
C ILE A 223 -11.11 0.40 -4.98
N ALA A 224 -11.66 -0.62 -5.65
CA ALA A 224 -12.32 -1.74 -4.99
C ALA A 224 -11.38 -2.47 -4.03
N LEU A 225 -10.14 -2.76 -4.43
CA LEU A 225 -9.14 -3.38 -3.56
C LEU A 225 -8.72 -2.47 -2.41
N THR A 226 -8.58 -1.16 -2.66
CA THR A 226 -8.28 -0.18 -1.59
C THR A 226 -9.37 -0.20 -0.52
N VAL A 227 -10.64 -0.14 -0.94
CA VAL A 227 -11.80 -0.18 -0.05
C VAL A 227 -11.87 -1.52 0.68
N TRP A 228 -11.66 -2.63 -0.02
CA TRP A 228 -11.64 -3.97 0.57
C TRP A 228 -10.58 -4.07 1.67
N VAL A 229 -9.33 -3.71 1.37
CA VAL A 229 -8.23 -3.75 2.33
C VAL A 229 -8.48 -2.79 3.50
N ALA A 230 -9.07 -1.62 3.25
CA ALA A 230 -9.44 -0.69 4.32
C ALA A 230 -10.52 -1.28 5.23
N ILE A 231 -11.56 -1.93 4.69
CA ILE A 231 -12.58 -2.64 5.46
C ILE A 231 -11.93 -3.76 6.28
N GLU A 232 -11.07 -4.57 5.66
CA GLU A 232 -10.34 -5.62 6.39
C GLU A 232 -9.48 -5.03 7.51
N LYS A 233 -8.86 -3.87 7.36
CA LYS A 233 -7.99 -3.30 8.40
C LYS A 233 -8.72 -2.48 9.47
N LEU A 234 -9.85 -1.87 9.15
CA LEU A 234 -10.51 -0.89 10.01
C LEU A 234 -11.82 -1.38 10.61
N ALA A 235 -12.49 -2.34 9.96
CA ALA A 235 -13.80 -2.79 10.41
C ALA A 235 -13.70 -3.87 11.51
N PRO A 236 -14.67 -3.92 12.45
CA PRO A 236 -14.62 -4.79 13.62
C PRO A 236 -15.00 -6.26 13.34
N PHE A 237 -14.96 -6.71 12.08
CA PHE A 237 -15.47 -8.02 11.65
C PHE A 237 -14.60 -9.24 12.05
N GLY A 238 -13.59 -9.05 12.89
CA GLY A 238 -12.77 -10.14 13.42
C GLY A 238 -12.14 -11.03 12.34
N GLU A 239 -12.01 -12.32 12.62
CA GLU A 239 -11.42 -13.32 11.70
C GLU A 239 -12.36 -13.76 10.57
N GLN A 240 -13.63 -13.35 10.59
CA GLN A 240 -14.61 -13.79 9.59
C GLN A 240 -14.38 -13.15 8.23
N SER A 241 -13.96 -11.89 8.21
CA SER A 241 -13.72 -11.13 6.98
C SER A 241 -12.75 -11.83 6.00
N PRO A 242 -11.53 -12.26 6.40
CA PRO A 242 -10.62 -12.99 5.50
C PRO A 242 -11.16 -14.37 5.08
N ARG A 243 -11.98 -15.03 5.91
CA ARG A 243 -12.57 -16.33 5.56
C ARG A 243 -13.62 -16.21 4.47
N VAL A 244 -14.51 -15.23 4.60
CA VAL A 244 -15.55 -14.94 3.61
C VAL A 244 -14.92 -14.46 2.30
N SER A 245 -13.96 -13.53 2.37
CA SER A 245 -13.25 -13.05 1.18
C SER A 245 -12.47 -14.15 0.48
N GLY A 246 -11.77 -15.01 1.23
CA GLY A 246 -11.07 -16.17 0.68
C GLY A 246 -12.00 -17.13 -0.06
N ALA A 247 -13.15 -17.48 0.55
CA ALA A 247 -14.14 -18.35 -0.08
C ALA A 247 -14.71 -17.74 -1.38
N LEU A 248 -15.05 -16.44 -1.36
CA LEU A 248 -15.54 -15.73 -2.55
C LEU A 248 -14.52 -15.73 -3.68
N LEU A 249 -13.24 -15.52 -3.37
CA LEU A 249 -12.16 -15.55 -4.38
C LEU A 249 -11.97 -16.95 -4.97
N LEU A 250 -12.09 -18.00 -4.16
CA LEU A 250 -12.01 -19.38 -4.65
C LEU A 250 -13.19 -19.76 -5.55
N VAL A 251 -14.40 -19.32 -5.21
CA VAL A 251 -15.59 -19.51 -6.07
C VAL A 251 -15.42 -18.75 -7.39
N ALA A 252 -14.96 -17.50 -7.33
CA ALA A 252 -14.66 -16.71 -8.53
C ALA A 252 -13.57 -17.36 -9.40
N ALA A 253 -12.53 -17.92 -8.78
CA ALA A 253 -11.48 -18.66 -9.48
C ALA A 253 -12.04 -19.89 -10.20
N GLY A 254 -12.88 -20.68 -9.53
CA GLY A 254 -13.56 -21.83 -10.14
C GLY A 254 -14.40 -21.41 -11.35
N TRP A 255 -15.19 -20.35 -11.22
CA TRP A 255 -16.00 -19.83 -12.32
C TRP A 255 -15.16 -19.37 -13.52
N MET A 256 -14.04 -18.67 -13.28
CA MET A 256 -13.12 -18.25 -14.35
C MET A 256 -12.39 -19.42 -15.02
N PHE A 257 -12.20 -20.54 -14.33
CA PHE A 257 -11.55 -21.72 -14.90
C PHE A 257 -12.45 -22.47 -15.90
N PHE A 258 -13.78 -22.44 -15.68
CA PHE A 258 -14.76 -23.13 -16.53
C PHE A 258 -15.36 -22.27 -17.64
N ARG A 259 -15.00 -20.99 -17.72
CA ARG A 259 -15.45 -20.05 -18.75
C ARG A 259 -14.48 -20.02 -19.92
#